data_AF-A0A0F8ZJY0-F1
#
_entry.id   AF-A0A0F8ZJY0-F1
#
_cell.length_a   1.000
_cell.length_b   1.000
_cell.length_c   1.000
_cell.angle_alpha   90.00
_cell.angle_beta   90.00
_cell.angle_gamma   90.00
#
_symmetry.space_group_name_H-M   'P 1'
#
loop_
_entity.id
_entity.type
_entity.pdbx_description
1 polymer ?
#
loop_
_entity_poly.entity_id
_entity_poly.type
_entity_poly.pdbx_seq_one_letter_code
_entity_poly.pdbx_strand_id
1 'polypeptide(L)'
;MIALDDPKLNEKLMQADAGRWAVACGIRLQAGKFTFHGREYQVEPMSSVSRRRCYMKATQFFGATEMEVLKDLHGMIKSKYLLGVAHIFPTNDEVGEFSKSRFKPLIANNKTF
;
A
#
# COMPACT_ATOMS: atom_id res chain seq x y z
N MET A 1 13.38 26.34 7.83
CA MET A 1 13.41 25.18 6.91
C MET A 1 13.34 23.93 7.76
N ILE A 2 12.31 23.11 7.62
CA ILE A 2 12.25 21.81 8.31
C ILE A 2 13.19 20.90 7.53
N ALA A 3 14.28 20.44 8.17
CA ALA A 3 15.16 19.46 7.55
C ALA A 3 14.36 18.17 7.32
N LEU A 4 14.21 17.78 6.05
CA LEU A 4 13.54 16.54 5.63
C LEU A 4 14.28 15.26 6.12
N ASP A 5 15.45 15.45 6.74
CA ASP A 5 16.34 14.40 7.23
C ASP A 5 16.21 14.13 8.74
N ASP A 6 15.30 14.80 9.47
CA ASP A 6 15.04 14.46 10.87
C ASP A 6 14.45 13.04 10.97
N PRO A 7 15.14 12.07 11.62
CA PRO A 7 14.66 10.70 11.76
C PRO A 7 13.29 10.60 12.42
N LYS A 8 12.99 11.47 13.40
CA LYS A 8 11.71 11.48 14.11
C LYS A 8 10.58 11.99 13.23
N LEU A 9 10.87 12.95 12.36
CA LEU A 9 9.89 13.43 11.38
C LEU A 9 9.59 12.34 10.35
N ASN A 10 10.62 11.66 9.85
CA ASN A 10 10.45 10.56 8.90
C ASN A 10 9.62 9.42 9.49
N GLU A 11 9.83 9.07 10.76
CA GLU A 11 9.00 8.07 11.43
C GLU A 11 7.53 8.48 11.49
N LYS A 12 7.24 9.73 11.90
CA LYS A 12 5.86 10.25 11.93
C LYS A 12 5.21 10.25 10.54
N LEU A 13 5.96 10.63 9.52
CA LEU A 13 5.48 10.60 8.14
C LEU A 13 5.17 9.16 7.68
N MET A 14 6.03 8.20 8.02
CA MET A 14 5.79 6.77 7.75
C MET A 14 4.61 6.20 8.56
N GLN A 15 4.26 6.77 9.72
CA GLN A 15 3.03 6.38 10.42
C GLN A 15 1.78 6.92 9.73
N ALA A 16 1.84 8.14 9.20
CA ALA A 16 0.70 8.77 8.55
C ALA A 16 0.45 8.22 7.14
N ASP A 17 1.50 8.07 6.33
CA ASP A 17 1.44 7.85 4.88
C ASP A 17 1.90 6.45 4.48
N ALA A 18 1.02 5.70 3.84
CA ALA A 18 1.29 4.33 3.39
C ALA A 18 2.29 4.28 2.22
N GLY A 19 2.25 5.27 1.33
CA GLY A 19 3.16 5.40 0.20
C GLY A 19 4.58 5.67 0.65
N ARG A 20 4.73 6.63 1.57
CA ARG A 20 6.03 6.96 2.17
C ARG A 20 6.59 5.77 2.94
N TRP A 21 5.75 5.09 3.71
CA TRP A 21 6.13 3.83 4.38
C TRP A 21 6.62 2.77 3.39
N ALA A 22 5.88 2.51 2.31
CA ALA A 22 6.23 1.48 1.34
C ALA A 22 7.56 1.76 0.62
N VAL A 23 7.81 3.03 0.25
CA VAL A 23 9.09 3.45 -0.38
C VAL A 23 10.24 3.37 0.61
N ALA A 24 10.05 3.86 1.85
CA ALA A 24 11.10 3.92 2.87
C ALA A 24 11.50 2.52 3.35
N CYS A 25 10.53 1.63 3.56
CA CYS A 25 10.80 0.22 3.83
C CYS A 25 11.43 -0.42 2.58
N GLY A 26 11.00 -0.06 1.37
CA GLY A 26 11.50 -0.67 0.16
C GLY A 26 10.79 -1.99 -0.16
N ILE A 27 9.48 -1.99 0.04
CA ILE A 27 8.60 -3.14 -0.19
C ILE A 27 8.75 -3.65 -1.62
N ARG A 28 8.90 -4.96 -1.76
CA ARG A 28 9.05 -5.66 -3.05
C ARG A 28 7.71 -6.25 -3.48
N LEU A 29 7.17 -5.73 -4.58
CA LEU A 29 6.02 -6.29 -5.28
C LEU A 29 6.48 -7.41 -6.23
N GLN A 30 5.54 -8.05 -6.94
CA GLN A 30 5.87 -9.07 -7.94
C GLN A 30 6.77 -8.54 -9.06
N ALA A 31 6.54 -7.30 -9.50
CA ALA A 31 7.30 -6.68 -10.60
C ALA A 31 8.61 -6.01 -10.15
N GLY A 32 8.87 -5.86 -8.86
CA GLY A 32 10.07 -5.19 -8.35
C GLY A 32 9.81 -4.33 -7.11
N LYS A 33 10.79 -3.49 -6.75
CA LYS A 33 10.69 -2.57 -5.61
C LYS A 33 9.62 -1.51 -5.87
N PHE A 34 8.77 -1.25 -4.88
CA PHE A 34 7.79 -0.17 -4.94
C PHE A 34 8.48 1.19 -5.07
N THR A 35 8.07 1.97 -6.07
CA THR A 35 8.56 3.32 -6.34
C THR A 35 7.45 4.16 -6.97
N PHE A 36 7.45 5.46 -6.69
CA PHE A 36 6.61 6.42 -7.39
C PHE A 36 7.21 6.90 -8.71
N HIS A 37 8.49 6.61 -8.96
CA HIS A 37 9.15 7.01 -10.21
C HIS A 37 8.51 6.29 -11.41
N GLY A 38 8.02 7.06 -12.39
CA GLY A 38 7.25 6.56 -13.52
C GLY A 38 5.80 6.18 -13.18
N ARG A 39 5.36 6.45 -11.94
CA ARG A 39 4.01 6.20 -11.42
C ARG A 39 3.58 7.33 -10.48
N GLU A 40 3.91 8.57 -10.83
CA GLU A 40 3.74 9.75 -9.97
C GLU A 40 2.26 9.99 -9.62
N TYR A 41 1.34 9.59 -10.51
CA TYR A 41 -0.10 9.62 -10.27
C TYR A 41 -0.55 8.74 -9.09
N GLN A 42 0.29 7.82 -8.60
CA GLN A 42 0.00 7.00 -7.43
C GLN A 42 0.28 7.71 -6.11
N VAL A 43 1.00 8.85 -6.12
CA VAL A 43 1.36 9.60 -4.90
C VAL A 43 0.09 10.07 -4.18
N GLU A 44 -0.78 10.80 -4.87
CA GLU A 44 -2.02 11.32 -4.28
C GLU A 44 -2.91 10.24 -3.67
N PRO A 45 -3.29 9.15 -4.38
CA PRO A 45 -4.13 8.12 -3.79
C PRO A 45 -3.43 7.42 -2.62
N MET A 46 -2.11 7.23 -2.64
CA MET A 46 -1.36 6.59 -1.54
C MET A 46 -1.24 7.47 -0.29
N SER A 47 -1.15 8.79 -0.46
CA SER A 47 -1.05 9.77 0.61
C SER A 47 -2.41 10.21 1.17
N SER A 48 -3.52 9.81 0.55
CA SER A 48 -4.86 10.20 0.97
C SER A 48 -5.24 9.63 2.36
N VAL A 49 -5.50 10.55 3.30
CA VAL A 49 -5.96 10.26 4.68
C VAL A 49 -7.49 10.13 4.80
N SER A 50 -8.22 10.22 3.69
CA SER A 50 -9.69 10.17 3.68
C SER A 50 -10.20 8.81 4.16
N ARG A 51 -11.20 8.83 5.06
CA ARG A 51 -11.84 7.61 5.59
C ARG A 51 -12.55 6.78 4.50
N ARG A 52 -13.05 7.44 3.46
CA ARG A 52 -13.71 6.81 2.30
C ARG A 52 -12.98 7.22 1.04
N ARG A 53 -12.63 6.25 0.21
CA ARG A 53 -11.92 6.45 -1.06
C ARG A 53 -12.66 5.71 -2.16
N CYS A 54 -12.73 6.33 -3.32
CA CYS A 54 -13.35 5.76 -4.52
C CYS A 54 -12.46 6.11 -5.72
N TYR A 55 -12.33 5.18 -6.66
CA TYR A 55 -11.53 5.38 -7.86
C TYR A 55 -12.36 5.11 -9.10
N MET A 56 -12.38 6.06 -10.02
CA MET A 56 -12.65 5.78 -11.42
C MET A 56 -11.29 5.62 -12.10
N LYS A 57 -11.00 4.41 -12.59
CA LYS A 57 -9.67 4.07 -13.09
C LYS A 57 -9.71 3.17 -14.32
N ALA A 58 -8.72 3.32 -15.20
CA ALA A 58 -8.51 2.43 -16.33
C ALA A 58 -8.10 1.03 -15.87
N THR A 59 -8.35 0.01 -16.70
CA THR A 59 -7.91 -1.37 -16.44
C THR A 59 -6.39 -1.46 -16.41
N GLN A 60 -5.86 -2.23 -15.45
CA GLN A 60 -4.44 -2.60 -15.26
C GLN A 60 -3.41 -1.47 -15.02
N PHE A 61 -3.52 -0.32 -15.68
CA PHE A 61 -2.50 0.73 -15.64
C PHE A 61 -2.39 1.47 -14.30
N PHE A 62 -3.50 1.61 -13.58
CA PHE A 62 -3.53 2.44 -12.37
C PHE A 62 -2.87 1.78 -11.16
N GLY A 63 -2.72 0.45 -11.13
CA GLY A 63 -2.14 -0.27 -9.97
C GLY A 63 -2.98 -0.19 -8.68
N ALA A 64 -4.28 0.14 -8.76
CA ALA A 64 -5.19 0.26 -7.60
C ALA A 64 -5.05 -0.88 -6.60
N THR A 65 -5.02 -2.11 -7.11
CA THR A 65 -4.98 -3.32 -6.30
C THR A 65 -3.73 -3.37 -5.41
N GLU A 66 -2.56 -3.02 -5.95
CA GLU A 66 -1.31 -3.00 -5.20
C GLU A 66 -1.32 -1.87 -4.17
N MET A 67 -1.83 -0.70 -4.56
CA MET A 67 -1.94 0.46 -3.66
C MET A 67 -2.84 0.17 -2.45
N GLU A 68 -4.03 -0.41 -2.66
CA GLU A 68 -4.93 -0.74 -1.56
C GLU A 68 -4.35 -1.83 -0.66
N VAL A 69 -3.75 -2.88 -1.21
CA VAL A 69 -3.08 -3.91 -0.40
C VAL A 69 -1.97 -3.32 0.47
N LEU A 70 -1.16 -2.39 -0.06
CA LEU A 70 -0.12 -1.71 0.73
C LEU A 70 -0.71 -0.83 1.83
N LYS A 71 -1.83 -0.16 1.57
CA LYS A 71 -2.54 0.64 2.59
C LYS A 71 -3.15 -0.23 3.68
N ASP A 72 -3.68 -1.39 3.32
CA ASP A 72 -4.27 -2.33 4.26
C ASP A 72 -3.20 -2.90 5.20
N LEU A 73 -2.07 -3.33 4.62
CA LEU A 73 -0.90 -3.76 5.39
C LEU A 73 -0.34 -2.64 6.28
N HIS A 74 -0.18 -1.44 5.72
CA HIS A 74 0.25 -0.27 6.49
C HIS A 74 -0.69 -0.02 7.67
N GLY A 75 -1.99 -0.04 7.43
CA GLY A 75 -3.00 0.20 8.45
C GLY A 75 -3.02 -0.88 9.53
N MET A 76 -2.79 -2.15 9.18
CA MET A 76 -2.66 -3.23 10.16
C MET A 76 -1.36 -3.10 10.97
N ILE A 77 -0.21 -2.88 10.31
CA ILE A 77 1.11 -2.75 10.95
C ILE A 77 1.19 -1.52 11.86
N LYS A 78 0.56 -0.41 11.46
CA LYS A 78 0.51 0.84 12.24
C LYS A 78 -0.72 0.92 13.16
N SER A 79 -1.39 -0.21 13.40
CA SER A 79 -2.54 -0.33 14.33
C SER A 79 -3.71 0.63 14.04
N LYS A 80 -3.87 1.08 12.78
CA LYS A 80 -5.05 1.82 12.32
C LYS A 80 -6.24 0.89 12.11
N TYR A 81 -5.99 -0.36 11.73
CA TYR A 81 -7.00 -1.39 11.47
C TYR A 81 -6.88 -2.54 12.47
N LEU A 82 -7.36 -2.32 13.70
CA LEU A 82 -7.23 -3.26 14.82
C LEU A 82 -7.94 -4.61 14.58
N LEU A 83 -9.00 -4.61 13.78
CA LEU A 83 -9.82 -5.79 13.49
C LEU A 83 -9.46 -6.44 12.13
N GLY A 84 -8.39 -5.98 11.49
CA GLY A 84 -8.01 -6.39 10.15
C GLY A 84 -8.81 -5.69 9.04
N VAL A 85 -8.67 -6.20 7.82
CA VAL A 85 -9.31 -5.66 6.61
C VAL A 85 -10.02 -6.78 5.86
N ALA A 86 -11.23 -6.49 5.38
CA ALA A 86 -12.01 -7.40 4.55
C ALA A 86 -12.02 -6.89 3.10
N HIS A 87 -11.66 -7.77 2.17
CA HIS A 87 -11.82 -7.52 0.74
C HIS A 87 -13.07 -8.24 0.23
N ILE A 88 -14.05 -7.46 -0.24
CA ILE A 88 -15.33 -7.97 -0.72
C ILE A 88 -15.36 -7.85 -2.24
N PHE A 89 -15.61 -8.97 -2.91
CA PHE A 89 -15.79 -9.05 -4.36
C PHE A 89 -17.19 -9.61 -4.68
N PRO A 90 -17.71 -9.39 -5.90
CA PRO A 90 -19.01 -9.93 -6.32
C PRO A 90 -19.09 -11.46 -6.29
N THR A 91 -17.98 -12.16 -6.53
CA THR A 91 -17.92 -13.63 -6.56
C THR A 91 -16.84 -14.17 -5.63
N ASN A 92 -17.04 -15.38 -5.10
CA ASN A 92 -16.08 -16.02 -4.19
C ASN A 92 -14.77 -16.41 -4.89
N ASP A 93 -14.85 -16.78 -6.18
CA ASP A 93 -13.69 -17.19 -6.96
C ASP A 93 -12.70 -16.02 -7.13
N GLU A 94 -13.20 -14.81 -7.40
CA GLU A 94 -12.39 -13.60 -7.50
C GLU A 94 -11.64 -13.28 -6.20
N VAL A 95 -12.29 -13.46 -5.04
CA VAL A 95 -11.64 -13.25 -3.73
C VAL A 95 -10.49 -14.24 -3.54
N GLY A 96 -10.73 -15.51 -3.88
CA GLY A 96 -9.75 -16.58 -3.73
C GLY A 96 -8.52 -16.36 -4.60
N GLU A 97 -8.72 -15.94 -5.85
CA GLU A 97 -7.64 -15.60 -6.78
C GLU A 97 -6.88 -14.34 -6.35
N PHE A 98 -7.60 -13.29 -5.94
CA PHE A 98 -7.00 -12.06 -5.44
C PHE A 98 -6.09 -12.32 -4.25
N SER A 99 -6.57 -13.05 -3.25
CA SER A 99 -5.82 -13.34 -2.03
C SER A 99 -4.52 -14.12 -2.34
N LYS A 100 -4.64 -15.18 -3.16
CA LYS A 100 -3.49 -16.03 -3.55
C LYS A 100 -2.48 -15.26 -4.40
N SER A 101 -2.95 -14.45 -5.36
CA SER A 101 -2.08 -13.77 -6.33
C SER A 101 -1.39 -12.54 -5.75
N ARG A 102 -1.94 -11.90 -4.71
CA ARG A 102 -1.38 -10.67 -4.14
C ARG A 102 -0.64 -10.91 -2.83
N PHE A 103 -1.26 -11.52 -1.83
CA PHE A 103 -0.66 -11.60 -0.49
C PHE A 103 0.46 -12.62 -0.39
N LYS A 104 0.31 -13.81 -0.98
CA LYS A 104 1.37 -14.84 -0.95
C LYS A 104 2.72 -14.35 -1.49
N PRO A 105 2.80 -13.80 -2.72
CA PRO A 105 4.08 -13.32 -3.24
C PRO A 105 4.59 -12.09 -2.47
N LEU A 106 3.69 -11.22 -2.01
CA LEU A 106 4.08 -10.05 -1.23
C LEU A 106 4.75 -10.44 0.09
N ILE A 107 4.17 -11.40 0.83
CA ILE A 107 4.77 -11.94 2.05
C ILE A 107 6.09 -12.65 1.73
N ALA A 108 6.11 -13.48 0.69
CA ALA A 108 7.31 -14.23 0.30
C ALA A 108 8.50 -13.33 -0.08
N ASN A 109 8.24 -12.18 -0.70
CA ASN A 109 9.25 -11.22 -1.14
C ASN A 109 9.72 -10.26 -0.04
N ASN A 110 9.04 -10.22 1.12
CA ASN A 110 9.26 -9.25 2.20
C ASN A 110 9.35 -9.94 3.58
N LYS A 111 9.92 -11.15 3.65
CA LYS A 111 10.01 -11.98 4.87
C LYS A 111 10.81 -11.38 6.05
N THR A 112 11.55 -10.30 5.80
CA THR A 112 12.55 -9.76 6.74
C THR A 112 12.26 -8.34 7.21
N PHE A 113 11.03 -7.85 7.02
CA PHE A 113 10.56 -6.60 7.65
C PHE A 113 10.04 -6.84 9.06
#